data_AF-A0A1F3Y515-F1
#
_entry.id   AF-A0A1F3Y515-F1
#
_cell.length_a   1.000
_cell.length_b   1.000
_cell.length_c   1.000
_cell.angle_alpha   90.00
_cell.angle_beta   90.00
_cell.angle_gamma   90.00
#
_symmetry.space_group_name_H-M   'P 1'
#
loop_
_entity.id
_entity.type
_entity.pdbx_description
1 polymer ?
#
loop_
_entity_poly.entity_id
_entity_poly.type
_entity_poly.pdbx_seq_one_letter_code
_entity_poly.pdbx_strand_id
1 'polypeptide(L)'
;MNWIDRVIEFISPQAGFARYRARLAQRALSDFERKYEGASVGRRTDGWFANSTSANTENAPALSRLRNRSRDLVRNNPYAARAVQAIQTNTIGTGIIPQPSGRSTRATKDLTSAWERWAETTECDADGVLDFYGIQGLVMRTIAESGECLVRRRWRRSSDGLSIPVQLQVLEPDYIDTTKSGTTDTGGYIIQGIEFDSIGRRVAYWLFQDHPGDGFSGRSFSAEPKRVDSSEILHLFRQDRAGQVRGIPWGASVIIKLRDLDELEDAQLTKQKTAACFAAFVHDIEAPQDPTKAAKNFTKVLKPGAIEMLPPGKQITFPSVPSASDDGHSSRVLHAVAMGFGVTYELMTGDFGNVNFSSGRMGWIEFHRNVEQWRWQLIIPRLCVPVWQWFCDAAYLQGYQSQDATASWTPPRREMIDPTREIPAIRDAIRSGVKTLSEAIREQGNDPERQLHEWKRDAELLDKLGLTLDSDPRKVSQAGGAQKNESNDGGKV
;
A
#
# COMPACT_ATOMS: atom_id res chain seq x y z
N MET A 1 28.60 37.12 -25.91
CA MET A 1 28.96 38.03 -27.02
C MET A 1 30.40 37.72 -27.38
N ASN A 2 30.67 37.25 -28.59
CA ASN A 2 32.02 36.78 -28.98
C ASN A 2 32.89 37.96 -29.41
N TRP A 3 34.21 37.76 -29.46
CA TRP A 3 35.19 38.82 -29.78
C TRP A 3 34.93 39.48 -31.15
N ILE A 4 34.50 38.70 -32.14
CA ILE A 4 34.09 39.20 -33.47
C ILE A 4 32.92 40.18 -33.38
N ASP A 5 31.98 39.97 -32.46
CA ASP A 5 30.82 40.87 -32.32
C ASP A 5 31.26 42.24 -31.77
N ARG A 6 32.24 42.25 -30.87
CA ARG A 6 32.81 43.49 -30.30
C ARG A 6 33.62 44.27 -31.34
N VAL A 7 34.36 43.57 -32.20
CA VAL A 7 35.12 44.19 -33.29
C VAL A 7 34.17 44.83 -34.32
N ILE A 8 33.08 44.15 -34.66
CA ILE A 8 32.09 44.67 -35.63
C ILE A 8 31.30 45.84 -35.03
N GLU A 9 30.94 45.78 -33.75
CA GLU A 9 30.30 46.89 -33.06
C GLU A 9 31.21 48.12 -32.95
N PHE A 10 32.50 47.90 -32.71
CA PHE A 10 33.50 48.98 -32.67
C PHE A 10 33.74 49.64 -34.02
N ILE A 11 33.81 48.85 -35.10
CA ILE A 11 34.06 49.36 -36.46
C ILE A 11 32.79 49.96 -37.09
N SER A 12 31.62 49.38 -36.82
CA SER A 12 30.34 49.83 -37.36
C SER A 12 29.19 49.52 -36.39
N PRO A 13 28.83 50.49 -35.52
CA PRO A 13 27.81 50.31 -34.49
C PRO A 13 26.44 49.88 -35.05
N GLN A 14 26.05 50.41 -36.22
CA GLN A 14 24.77 50.06 -36.86
C GLN A 14 24.74 48.59 -37.33
N ALA A 15 25.86 48.08 -37.87
CA ALA A 15 25.97 46.68 -38.28
C ALA A 15 26.05 45.74 -37.07
N GLY A 16 26.74 46.16 -36.00
CA GLY A 16 26.76 45.45 -34.72
C GLY A 16 25.37 45.30 -34.10
N PHE A 17 24.60 46.39 -34.07
CA PHE A 17 23.23 46.40 -33.54
C PHE A 17 22.26 45.57 -34.39
N ALA A 18 22.36 45.64 -35.72
CA ALA A 18 21.56 44.81 -36.63
C ALA A 18 21.85 43.31 -36.42
N ARG A 19 23.13 42.94 -36.24
CA ARG A 19 23.55 41.56 -35.97
C ARG A 19 23.11 41.07 -34.58
N TYR A 20 23.13 41.95 -33.58
CA TYR A 20 22.63 41.66 -32.24
C TYR A 20 21.11 41.40 -32.26
N ARG A 21 20.34 42.25 -32.95
CA ARG A 21 18.90 42.04 -33.17
C ARG A 21 18.61 40.75 -33.94
N ALA A 22 19.36 40.47 -35.01
CA ALA A 22 19.20 39.24 -35.78
C ALA A 22 19.46 37.99 -34.92
N ARG A 23 20.46 38.00 -34.03
CA ARG A 23 20.71 36.88 -33.11
C ARG A 23 19.68 36.76 -31.99
N LEU A 24 19.16 37.88 -31.48
CA LEU A 24 18.04 37.84 -30.53
C LEU A 24 16.80 37.24 -31.18
N ALA A 25 16.49 37.63 -32.42
CA ALA A 25 15.41 37.04 -33.20
C ALA A 25 15.67 35.56 -33.50
N GLN A 26 16.92 35.18 -33.83
CA GLN A 26 17.30 33.79 -34.10
C GLN A 26 17.25 32.91 -32.84
N ARG A 27 17.61 33.45 -31.66
CA ARG A 27 17.42 32.78 -30.37
C ARG A 27 15.94 32.62 -30.02
N ALA A 28 15.15 33.68 -30.20
CA ALA A 28 13.71 33.63 -29.99
C ALA A 28 13.03 32.63 -30.95
N LEU A 29 13.46 32.54 -32.21
CA LEU A 29 12.97 31.56 -33.18
C LEU A 29 13.45 30.12 -32.87
N SER A 30 14.67 29.94 -32.37
CA SER A 30 15.14 28.62 -31.91
C SER A 30 14.42 28.13 -30.65
N ASP A 31 13.85 29.05 -29.86
CA ASP A 31 12.97 28.70 -28.75
C ASP A 31 11.57 28.23 -29.22
N PHE A 32 11.16 28.61 -30.43
CA PHE A 32 9.92 28.15 -31.09
C PHE A 32 10.06 26.81 -31.84
N GLU A 33 11.28 26.31 -32.10
CA GLU A 33 11.54 24.98 -32.70
C GLU A 33 11.47 23.80 -31.70
N ARG A 34 10.96 24.04 -30.48
CA ARG A 34 10.99 23.02 -29.41
C ARG A 34 9.76 22.12 -29.48
N LYS A 35 9.98 20.81 -29.65
CA LYS A 35 8.91 19.81 -29.85
C LYS A 35 8.13 19.41 -28.57
N TYR A 36 8.57 19.80 -27.36
CA TYR A 36 7.82 19.59 -26.11
C TYR A 36 8.14 20.66 -25.05
N GLU A 37 7.12 21.29 -24.43
CA GLU A 37 7.28 22.30 -23.35
C GLU A 37 8.02 21.73 -22.13
N GLY A 38 7.81 20.45 -21.81
CA GLY A 38 8.48 19.76 -20.70
C GLY A 38 9.99 19.54 -20.89
N ALA A 39 10.51 19.70 -22.11
CA ALA A 39 11.95 19.66 -22.42
C ALA A 39 12.58 21.05 -22.51
N SER A 40 11.80 22.12 -22.27
CA SER A 40 12.29 23.48 -22.36
C SER A 40 13.23 23.78 -21.19
N VAL A 41 14.46 24.20 -21.50
CA VAL A 41 15.38 24.76 -20.51
C VAL A 41 15.15 26.27 -20.48
N GLY A 42 14.79 26.82 -19.31
CA GLY A 42 14.54 28.24 -19.09
C GLY A 42 14.34 28.59 -17.61
N ARG A 43 13.97 29.84 -17.29
CA ARG A 43 13.76 30.29 -15.90
C ARG A 43 12.76 29.43 -15.12
N ARG A 44 11.77 28.87 -15.83
CA ARG A 44 10.74 28.00 -15.23
C ARG A 44 11.27 26.61 -14.84
N THR A 45 12.37 26.16 -15.44
CA THR A 45 13.03 24.88 -15.12
C THR A 45 14.34 25.07 -14.38
N ASP A 46 14.65 26.31 -13.94
CA ASP A 46 15.84 26.61 -13.16
C ASP A 46 15.72 25.95 -11.78
N GLY A 47 16.77 25.23 -11.37
CA GLY A 47 16.75 24.36 -10.17
C GLY A 47 16.02 23.01 -10.33
N TRP A 48 15.45 22.69 -11.50
CA TRP A 48 14.88 21.37 -11.75
C TRP A 48 15.94 20.39 -12.30
N PHE A 49 16.56 19.64 -11.39
CA PHE A 49 17.57 18.63 -11.74
C PHE A 49 16.91 17.29 -12.14
N ALA A 50 16.75 17.06 -13.45
CA ALA A 50 16.19 15.82 -14.01
C ALA A 50 17.29 14.96 -14.67
N ASN A 51 18.11 14.28 -13.85
CA ASN A 51 19.22 13.47 -14.33
C ASN A 51 18.73 12.19 -15.05
N SER A 52 19.49 11.75 -16.06
CA SER A 52 19.25 10.48 -16.78
C SER A 52 19.95 9.31 -16.07
N THR A 53 19.37 8.86 -14.96
CA THR A 53 19.92 7.80 -14.10
C THR A 53 19.01 6.57 -14.05
N SER A 54 19.57 5.40 -13.74
CA SER A 54 18.78 4.17 -13.54
C SER A 54 18.07 4.17 -12.20
N ALA A 55 17.03 3.33 -12.06
CA ALA A 55 16.33 3.15 -10.78
C ALA A 55 17.28 2.72 -9.66
N ASN A 56 18.22 1.83 -9.97
CA ASN A 56 19.18 1.35 -8.99
C ASN A 56 20.14 2.47 -8.55
N THR A 57 20.55 3.36 -9.45
CA THR A 57 21.41 4.51 -9.11
C THR A 57 20.72 5.46 -8.14
N GLU A 58 19.44 5.76 -8.38
CA GLU A 58 18.62 6.61 -7.49
C GLU A 58 18.33 5.93 -6.15
N ASN A 59 18.05 4.62 -6.16
CA ASN A 59 17.72 3.88 -4.95
C ASN A 59 18.91 3.73 -4.00
N ALA A 60 20.14 3.55 -4.51
CA ALA A 60 21.31 3.22 -3.69
C ALA A 60 21.53 4.19 -2.50
N PRO A 61 21.54 5.53 -2.68
CA PRO A 61 21.72 6.46 -1.55
C PRO A 61 20.42 6.76 -0.79
N ALA A 62 19.25 6.52 -1.39
CA ALA A 62 17.96 6.99 -0.88
C ALA A 62 17.18 5.93 -0.08
N LEU A 63 17.35 4.66 -0.42
CA LEU A 63 16.46 3.57 0.01
C LEU A 63 16.35 3.46 1.54
N SER A 64 17.47 3.40 2.25
CA SER A 64 17.48 3.30 3.72
C SER A 64 16.77 4.48 4.39
N ARG A 65 17.02 5.70 3.89
CA ARG A 65 16.39 6.92 4.41
C ARG A 65 14.90 6.96 4.12
N LEU A 66 14.48 6.58 2.92
CA LEU A 66 13.06 6.51 2.54
C LEU A 66 12.32 5.48 3.41
N ARG A 67 12.91 4.30 3.60
CA ARG A 67 12.36 3.24 4.45
C ARG A 67 12.17 3.71 5.89
N ASN A 68 13.23 4.28 6.48
CA ASN A 68 13.18 4.74 7.88
C ASN A 68 12.16 5.86 8.09
N ARG A 69 12.08 6.81 7.15
CA ARG A 69 11.06 7.89 7.19
C ARG A 69 9.64 7.34 7.02
N SER A 70 9.44 6.36 6.15
CA SER A 70 8.15 5.72 5.95
C SER A 70 7.68 4.99 7.22
N ARG A 71 8.55 4.18 7.83
CA ARG A 71 8.27 3.51 9.12
C ARG A 71 7.98 4.50 10.24
N ASP A 72 8.71 5.61 10.28
CA ASP A 72 8.45 6.66 11.27
C ASP A 72 7.06 7.30 11.09
N LEU A 73 6.71 7.67 9.85
CA LEU A 73 5.37 8.18 9.54
C LEU A 73 4.28 7.18 9.88
N VAL A 74 4.46 5.89 9.58
CA VAL A 74 3.45 4.87 9.90
C VAL A 74 3.28 4.67 11.41
N ARG A 75 4.34 4.89 12.20
CA ARG A 75 4.26 4.81 13.68
C ARG A 75 3.58 6.03 14.30
N ASN A 76 3.82 7.21 13.74
CA ASN A 76 3.48 8.49 14.40
C ASN A 76 2.30 9.23 13.75
N ASN A 77 2.01 8.99 12.47
CA ASN A 77 0.97 9.69 11.72
C ASN A 77 -0.22 8.75 11.39
N PRO A 78 -1.45 9.08 11.83
CA PRO A 78 -2.61 8.21 11.68
C PRO A 78 -3.02 8.00 10.22
N TYR A 79 -2.84 8.99 9.35
CA TYR A 79 -3.17 8.86 7.92
C TYR A 79 -2.24 7.87 7.21
N ALA A 80 -0.92 7.93 7.50
CA ALA A 80 0.04 6.95 6.98
C ALA A 80 -0.28 5.54 7.49
N ALA A 81 -0.52 5.40 8.80
CA ALA A 81 -0.88 4.13 9.42
C ALA A 81 -2.13 3.53 8.76
N ARG A 82 -3.16 4.35 8.56
CA ARG A 82 -4.41 3.94 7.93
C ARG A 82 -4.24 3.58 6.46
N ALA A 83 -3.44 4.31 5.69
CA ALA A 83 -3.18 4.01 4.28
C ALA A 83 -2.50 2.64 4.10
N VAL A 84 -1.44 2.36 4.87
CA VAL A 84 -0.73 1.07 4.84
C VAL A 84 -1.65 -0.08 5.27
N GLN A 85 -2.43 0.13 6.34
CA GLN A 85 -3.42 -0.86 6.79
C GLN A 85 -4.48 -1.11 5.71
N ALA A 86 -4.99 -0.06 5.07
CA ALA A 86 -6.00 -0.17 4.01
C ALA A 86 -5.50 -1.00 2.82
N ILE A 87 -4.24 -0.80 2.40
CA ILE A 87 -3.61 -1.61 1.36
C ILE A 87 -3.57 -3.08 1.79
N GLN A 88 -3.06 -3.38 2.99
CA GLN A 88 -2.99 -4.74 3.52
C GLN A 88 -4.37 -5.41 3.58
N THR A 89 -5.33 -4.78 4.25
CA THR A 89 -6.66 -5.34 4.50
C THR A 89 -7.44 -5.58 3.22
N ASN A 90 -7.35 -4.68 2.23
CA ASN A 90 -8.08 -4.88 0.98
C ASN A 90 -7.36 -5.86 0.03
N THR A 91 -6.03 -5.93 0.06
CA THR A 91 -5.28 -6.88 -0.77
C THR A 91 -5.42 -8.30 -0.27
N ILE A 92 -5.22 -8.53 1.03
CA ILE A 92 -5.15 -9.87 1.62
C ILE A 92 -6.48 -10.26 2.29
N GLY A 93 -7.14 -9.34 2.98
CA GLY A 93 -8.36 -9.61 3.75
C GLY A 93 -8.13 -10.73 4.76
N THR A 94 -8.91 -11.80 4.64
CA THR A 94 -8.80 -13.02 5.46
C THR A 94 -7.75 -14.02 4.95
N GLY A 95 -7.08 -13.71 3.83
CA GLY A 95 -6.15 -14.60 3.16
C GLY A 95 -6.56 -14.92 1.72
N ILE A 96 -5.56 -15.17 0.89
CA ILE A 96 -5.70 -15.73 -0.45
C ILE A 96 -5.48 -17.25 -0.33
N ILE A 97 -6.52 -18.01 -0.67
CA ILE A 97 -6.60 -19.45 -0.36
C ILE A 97 -6.27 -20.26 -1.62
N PRO A 98 -5.43 -21.30 -1.53
CA PRO A 98 -5.20 -22.19 -2.65
C PRO A 98 -6.35 -23.19 -2.81
N GLN A 99 -6.56 -23.60 -4.05
CA GLN A 99 -7.42 -24.70 -4.45
C GLN A 99 -6.53 -25.76 -5.10
N PRO A 100 -6.04 -26.73 -4.31
CA PRO A 100 -5.15 -27.75 -4.82
C PRO A 100 -5.82 -28.61 -5.91
N SER A 101 -5.04 -29.00 -6.90
CA SER A 101 -5.42 -29.95 -7.95
C SER A 101 -4.30 -30.97 -8.12
N GLY A 102 -4.55 -32.19 -7.64
CA GLY A 102 -3.64 -33.33 -7.75
C GLY A 102 -4.05 -34.29 -8.88
N ARG A 103 -3.21 -35.30 -9.12
CA ARG A 103 -3.43 -36.33 -10.17
C ARG A 103 -4.71 -37.16 -10.00
N SER A 104 -5.28 -37.19 -8.80
CA SER A 104 -6.53 -37.90 -8.49
C SER A 104 -7.32 -37.14 -7.43
N THR A 105 -8.63 -37.37 -7.34
CA THR A 105 -9.48 -36.79 -6.28
C THR A 105 -8.98 -37.11 -4.88
N ARG A 106 -8.40 -38.30 -4.67
CA ARG A 106 -7.80 -38.68 -3.39
C ARG A 106 -6.55 -37.86 -3.10
N ALA A 107 -5.65 -37.75 -4.06
CA ALA A 107 -4.44 -36.93 -3.91
C ALA A 107 -4.78 -35.46 -3.64
N THR A 108 -5.78 -34.91 -4.35
CA THR A 108 -6.28 -33.55 -4.09
C THR A 108 -6.75 -33.41 -2.64
N LYS A 109 -7.61 -34.32 -2.16
CA LYS A 109 -8.12 -34.27 -0.79
C LYS A 109 -7.00 -34.39 0.26
N ASP A 110 -6.08 -35.33 0.06
CA ASP A 110 -4.96 -35.55 0.97
C ASP A 110 -4.04 -34.32 1.05
N LEU A 111 -3.78 -33.66 -0.09
CA LEU A 111 -3.01 -32.43 -0.16
C LEU A 111 -3.74 -31.23 0.45
N THR A 112 -5.05 -31.09 0.22
CA THR A 112 -5.84 -30.03 0.86
C THR A 112 -5.77 -30.17 2.39
N SER A 113 -5.98 -31.38 2.93
CA SER A 113 -5.88 -31.60 4.38
C SER A 113 -4.44 -31.49 4.93
N ALA A 114 -3.41 -31.72 4.12
CA ALA A 114 -2.02 -31.46 4.50
C ALA A 114 -1.71 -29.96 4.51
N TRP A 115 -2.23 -29.22 3.53
CA TRP A 115 -2.12 -27.77 3.46
C TRP A 115 -2.83 -27.13 4.65
N GLU A 116 -4.07 -27.52 4.95
CA GLU A 116 -4.83 -26.97 6.08
C GLU A 116 -4.08 -27.11 7.41
N ARG A 117 -3.52 -28.30 7.70
CA ARG A 117 -2.74 -28.54 8.93
C ARG A 117 -1.47 -27.70 9.01
N TRP A 118 -0.85 -27.39 7.88
CA TRP A 118 0.40 -26.64 7.83
C TRP A 118 0.19 -25.12 7.76
N ALA A 119 -0.70 -24.66 6.89
CA ALA A 119 -0.91 -23.27 6.52
C ALA A 119 -1.99 -22.54 7.34
N GLU A 120 -2.95 -23.26 7.94
CA GLU A 120 -3.96 -22.67 8.85
C GLU A 120 -3.54 -22.75 10.32
N THR A 121 -2.29 -23.12 10.55
CA THR A 121 -1.65 -23.17 11.87
C THR A 121 -0.31 -22.45 11.80
N THR A 122 0.31 -22.24 12.97
CA THR A 122 1.63 -21.62 13.07
C THR A 122 2.78 -22.56 12.66
N GLU A 123 2.50 -23.81 12.23
CA GLU A 123 3.53 -24.73 11.75
C GLU A 123 4.30 -24.17 10.56
N CYS A 124 3.64 -23.39 9.69
CA CYS A 124 4.27 -22.76 8.54
C CYS A 124 5.22 -21.60 8.88
N ASP A 125 5.14 -21.02 10.08
CA ASP A 125 5.92 -19.85 10.49
C ASP A 125 7.14 -20.26 11.32
N ALA A 126 8.32 -19.81 10.90
CA ALA A 126 9.57 -20.06 11.62
C ALA A 126 9.59 -19.42 13.03
N ASP A 127 8.85 -18.32 13.21
CA ASP A 127 8.71 -17.63 14.49
C ASP A 127 7.55 -18.18 15.33
N GLY A 128 6.68 -19.00 14.72
CA GLY A 128 5.57 -19.69 15.39
C GLY A 128 4.42 -18.78 15.82
N VAL A 129 4.25 -17.62 15.18
CA VAL A 129 3.27 -16.59 15.56
C VAL A 129 2.08 -16.55 14.60
N LEU A 130 2.34 -16.61 13.29
CA LEU A 130 1.33 -16.41 12.26
C LEU A 130 1.02 -17.71 11.52
N ASP A 131 -0.21 -17.84 11.05
CA ASP A 131 -0.54 -18.79 9.99
C ASP A 131 -0.13 -18.22 8.62
N PHE A 132 -0.34 -18.97 7.54
CA PHE A 132 0.08 -18.53 6.21
C PHE A 132 -0.67 -17.27 5.75
N TYR A 133 -1.93 -17.12 6.14
CA TYR A 133 -2.75 -15.96 5.79
C TYR A 133 -2.32 -14.70 6.55
N GLY A 134 -1.92 -14.85 7.80
CA GLY A 134 -1.25 -13.83 8.60
C GLY A 134 0.09 -13.42 7.98
N ILE A 135 0.90 -14.39 7.52
CA ILE A 135 2.15 -14.14 6.78
C ILE A 135 1.88 -13.32 5.52
N GLN A 136 0.86 -13.66 4.73
CA GLN A 136 0.49 -12.85 3.55
C GLN A 136 0.19 -11.39 3.93
N GLY A 137 -0.55 -11.19 5.03
CA GLY A 137 -0.85 -9.87 5.58
C GLY A 137 0.42 -9.11 5.99
N LEU A 138 1.31 -9.76 6.74
CA LEU A 138 2.57 -9.17 7.18
C LEU A 138 3.45 -8.79 5.98
N VAL A 139 3.61 -9.68 5.00
CA VAL A 139 4.37 -9.42 3.78
C VAL A 139 3.80 -8.21 3.03
N MET A 140 2.48 -8.15 2.82
CA MET A 140 1.85 -7.04 2.13
C MET A 140 2.04 -5.71 2.87
N ARG A 141 1.93 -5.73 4.21
CA ARG A 141 2.18 -4.56 5.06
C ARG A 141 3.62 -4.09 4.93
N THR A 142 4.59 -5.00 5.03
CA THR A 142 6.02 -4.68 4.93
C THR A 142 6.36 -4.12 3.54
N ILE A 143 5.75 -4.64 2.46
CA ILE A 143 5.95 -4.09 1.12
C ILE A 143 5.42 -2.65 1.02
N ALA A 144 4.22 -2.37 1.51
CA ALA A 144 3.64 -1.03 1.44
C ALA A 144 4.42 0.00 2.26
N GLU A 145 4.81 -0.36 3.49
CA GLU A 145 5.53 0.50 4.43
C GLU A 145 7.02 0.62 4.08
N SER A 146 7.71 -0.49 3.86
CA SER A 146 9.17 -0.57 3.72
C SER A 146 9.64 -0.68 2.26
N GLY A 147 8.72 -0.90 1.33
CA GLY A 147 8.94 -0.97 -0.12
C GLY A 147 9.17 -2.37 -0.68
N GLU A 148 9.67 -3.27 0.15
CA GLU A 148 9.99 -4.65 -0.19
C GLU A 148 9.88 -5.55 1.04
N CYS A 149 9.89 -6.86 0.85
CA CYS A 149 9.88 -7.85 1.91
C CYS A 149 10.65 -9.10 1.46
N LEU A 150 11.30 -9.78 2.40
CA LEU A 150 11.95 -11.06 2.17
C LEU A 150 11.16 -12.16 2.86
N VAL A 151 10.97 -13.29 2.19
CA VAL A 151 10.49 -14.53 2.81
C VAL A 151 11.51 -15.62 2.56
N ARG A 152 12.14 -16.11 3.62
CA ARG A 152 13.14 -17.16 3.57
C ARG A 152 12.53 -18.53 3.84
N ARG A 153 12.78 -19.49 2.96
CA ARG A 153 12.49 -20.91 3.21
C ARG A 153 13.45 -21.48 4.25
N ARG A 154 12.89 -22.18 5.24
CA ARG A 154 13.63 -22.92 6.27
C ARG A 154 13.23 -24.39 6.23
N TRP A 155 14.12 -25.23 5.71
CA TRP A 155 13.98 -26.68 5.85
C TRP A 155 14.16 -27.09 7.31
N ARG A 156 13.30 -28.00 7.78
CA ARG A 156 13.31 -28.51 9.15
C ARG A 156 13.63 -29.99 9.19
N ARG A 157 14.18 -30.44 10.30
CA ARG A 157 14.49 -31.87 10.51
C ARG A 157 13.21 -32.58 10.91
N SER A 158 13.13 -33.88 10.63
CA SER A 158 12.02 -34.72 11.11
C SER A 158 11.90 -34.71 12.65
N SER A 159 13.02 -34.50 13.36
CA SER A 159 13.05 -34.36 14.82
C SER A 159 12.31 -33.13 15.35
N ASP A 160 12.03 -32.14 14.48
CA ASP A 160 11.38 -30.88 14.88
C ASP A 160 9.85 -31.05 15.01
N GLY A 161 9.30 -32.23 14.64
CA GLY A 161 7.91 -32.60 14.92
C GLY A 161 6.84 -31.94 14.04
N LEU A 162 7.23 -31.28 12.95
CA LEU A 162 6.30 -30.62 12.01
C LEU A 162 5.64 -31.61 11.07
N SER A 163 4.37 -31.35 10.71
CA SER A 163 3.63 -32.19 9.75
C SER A 163 4.22 -32.11 8.34
N ILE A 164 4.74 -30.93 7.98
CA ILE A 164 5.45 -30.65 6.72
C ILE A 164 6.77 -29.97 7.08
N PRO A 165 7.94 -30.50 6.68
CA PRO A 165 9.25 -30.07 7.18
C PRO A 165 9.78 -28.80 6.50
N VAL A 166 8.93 -27.80 6.30
CA VAL A 166 9.29 -26.49 5.75
C VAL A 166 8.59 -25.39 6.51
N GLN A 167 9.32 -24.32 6.82
CA GLN A 167 8.78 -23.10 7.41
C GLN A 167 9.20 -21.88 6.61
N LEU A 168 8.46 -20.80 6.79
CA LEU A 168 8.66 -19.50 6.20
C LEU A 168 9.15 -18.55 7.28
N GLN A 169 10.20 -17.81 6.98
CA GLN A 169 10.67 -16.74 7.86
C GLN A 169 10.52 -15.41 7.12
N VAL A 170 9.65 -14.53 7.61
CA VAL A 170 9.50 -13.19 7.07
C VAL A 170 10.62 -12.31 7.63
N LEU A 171 11.36 -11.66 6.74
CA LEU A 171 12.50 -10.83 7.10
C LEU A 171 12.29 -9.41 6.59
N GLU A 172 12.70 -8.44 7.41
CA GLU A 172 12.75 -7.05 6.97
C GLU A 172 13.79 -6.87 5.85
N PRO A 173 13.58 -5.90 4.94
CA PRO A 173 14.54 -5.59 3.88
C PRO A 173 15.94 -5.18 4.33
N ASP A 174 16.07 -4.72 5.57
CA ASP A 174 17.31 -4.28 6.20
C ASP A 174 18.31 -5.41 6.37
N TYR A 175 17.84 -6.67 6.38
CA TYR A 175 18.72 -7.83 6.35
C TYR A 175 19.59 -7.85 5.08
N ILE A 176 19.18 -7.23 3.97
CA ILE A 176 20.02 -7.13 2.76
C ILE A 176 21.08 -6.05 2.95
N ASP A 177 22.35 -6.44 2.83
CA ASP A 177 23.46 -5.49 2.80
C ASP A 177 23.42 -4.64 1.51
N THR A 178 22.81 -3.47 1.61
CA THR A 178 22.64 -2.52 0.51
C THR A 178 23.98 -1.90 0.08
N THR A 179 24.99 -1.93 0.94
CA THR A 179 26.32 -1.38 0.64
C THR A 179 27.15 -2.32 -0.23
N LYS A 180 26.81 -3.62 -0.25
CA LYS A 180 27.51 -4.60 -1.09
C LYS A 180 27.13 -4.42 -2.55
N SER A 181 28.05 -3.90 -3.35
CA SER A 181 27.95 -3.82 -4.81
C SER A 181 29.33 -3.99 -5.43
N GLY A 182 29.41 -4.56 -6.63
CA GLY A 182 30.69 -4.80 -7.30
C GLY A 182 30.65 -6.01 -8.24
N THR A 183 31.80 -6.40 -8.77
CA THR A 183 31.96 -7.61 -9.57
C THR A 183 32.28 -8.81 -8.67
N THR A 184 31.88 -10.01 -9.07
CA THR A 184 32.27 -11.26 -8.38
C THR A 184 33.42 -11.94 -9.12
N ASP A 185 34.19 -12.76 -8.40
CA ASP A 185 35.32 -13.52 -8.98
C ASP A 185 34.87 -14.52 -10.07
N THR A 186 33.60 -14.91 -10.05
CA THR A 186 32.96 -15.80 -11.02
C THR A 186 32.50 -15.11 -12.31
N GLY A 187 32.78 -13.81 -12.47
CA GLY A 187 32.35 -13.01 -13.62
C GLY A 187 30.89 -12.53 -13.56
N GLY A 188 30.24 -12.70 -12.41
CA GLY A 188 28.95 -12.09 -12.09
C GLY A 188 29.11 -10.70 -11.48
N TYR A 189 28.02 -10.16 -10.95
CA TYR A 189 28.01 -8.84 -10.31
C TYR A 189 26.97 -8.76 -9.19
N ILE A 190 27.18 -7.83 -8.27
CA ILE A 190 26.31 -7.55 -7.13
C ILE A 190 25.78 -6.13 -7.26
N ILE A 191 24.46 -5.97 -7.11
CA ILE A 191 23.78 -4.67 -7.00
C ILE A 191 23.03 -4.65 -5.68
N GLN A 192 23.44 -3.76 -4.77
CA GLN A 192 22.72 -3.48 -3.51
C GLN A 192 22.38 -4.74 -2.70
N GLY A 193 23.35 -5.64 -2.57
CA GLY A 193 23.24 -6.90 -1.82
C GLY A 193 22.61 -8.06 -2.60
N ILE A 194 22.23 -7.87 -3.86
CA ILE A 194 21.68 -8.92 -4.73
C ILE A 194 22.75 -9.32 -5.75
N GLU A 195 23.09 -10.61 -5.78
CA GLU A 195 24.09 -11.17 -6.66
C GLU A 195 23.46 -11.78 -7.91
N PHE A 196 24.07 -11.49 -9.05
CA PHE A 196 23.68 -11.94 -10.38
C PHE A 196 24.82 -12.73 -11.03
N ASP A 197 24.47 -13.74 -11.81
CA ASP A 197 25.44 -14.43 -12.67
C ASP A 197 25.83 -13.58 -13.90
N SER A 198 26.74 -14.10 -14.73
CA SER A 198 27.24 -13.40 -15.92
C SER A 198 26.17 -13.13 -16.99
N ILE A 199 25.01 -13.80 -16.93
CA ILE A 199 23.89 -13.57 -17.85
C ILE A 199 22.73 -12.78 -17.19
N GLY A 200 22.93 -12.27 -15.97
CA GLY A 200 21.99 -11.41 -15.27
C GLY A 200 20.86 -12.13 -14.53
N ARG A 201 20.96 -13.44 -14.29
CA ARG A 201 20.03 -14.16 -13.40
C ARG A 201 20.43 -13.93 -11.96
N ARG A 202 19.45 -13.69 -11.08
CA ARG A 202 19.68 -13.61 -9.62
C ARG A 202 20.09 -14.99 -9.13
N VAL A 203 21.20 -15.06 -8.38
CA VAL A 203 21.74 -16.31 -7.85
C VAL A 203 21.88 -16.30 -6.33
N ALA A 204 22.03 -15.14 -5.69
CA ALA A 204 22.13 -15.04 -4.24
C ALA A 204 21.74 -13.68 -3.67
N TYR A 205 21.51 -13.67 -2.36
CA TYR A 205 21.30 -12.50 -1.52
C TYR A 205 22.38 -12.45 -0.44
N TRP A 206 22.90 -11.26 -0.17
CA TRP A 206 23.86 -11.02 0.90
C TRP A 206 23.13 -10.49 2.14
N LEU A 207 22.91 -11.39 3.09
CA LEU A 207 22.05 -11.15 4.25
C LEU A 207 22.85 -11.09 5.54
N PHE A 208 22.58 -10.11 6.40
CA PHE A 208 23.05 -10.13 7.79
C PHE A 208 22.44 -11.32 8.55
N GLN A 209 23.13 -11.83 9.56
CA GLN A 209 22.60 -12.95 10.36
C GLN A 209 21.54 -12.48 11.36
N ASP A 210 21.72 -11.28 11.87
CA ASP A 210 20.84 -10.60 12.80
C ASP A 210 20.41 -9.27 12.16
N HIS A 211 19.29 -8.71 12.63
CA HIS A 211 18.80 -7.44 12.09
C HIS A 211 19.77 -6.30 12.45
N PRO A 212 20.26 -5.51 11.47
CA PRO A 212 21.30 -4.51 11.72
C PRO A 212 20.84 -3.31 12.55
N GLY A 213 19.52 -3.17 12.77
CA GLY A 213 18.94 -2.16 13.66
C GLY A 213 18.76 -2.62 15.11
N ASP A 214 19.08 -3.87 15.45
CA ASP A 214 18.88 -4.41 16.80
C ASP A 214 19.99 -3.94 17.76
N GLY A 215 19.58 -3.48 18.94
CA GLY A 215 20.46 -2.89 19.95
C GLY A 215 20.66 -3.72 21.21
N PHE A 216 20.51 -5.05 21.16
CA PHE A 216 20.58 -5.88 22.36
C PHE A 216 22.01 -6.00 22.90
N SER A 217 22.28 -5.36 24.04
CA SER A 217 23.61 -5.11 24.62
C SER A 217 24.40 -6.35 25.08
N GLY A 218 23.85 -7.56 24.96
CA GLY A 218 24.46 -8.80 25.46
C GLY A 218 24.86 -9.84 24.41
N ARG A 219 24.59 -9.60 23.12
CA ARG A 219 24.88 -10.56 22.04
C ARG A 219 25.85 -9.93 21.05
N SER A 220 26.93 -10.65 20.70
CA SER A 220 27.84 -10.20 19.63
C SER A 220 27.11 -10.33 18.30
N PHE A 221 26.59 -9.21 17.78
CA PHE A 221 25.96 -9.17 16.47
C PHE A 221 27.00 -9.42 15.38
N SER A 222 26.73 -10.39 14.50
CA SER A 222 27.58 -10.60 13.32
C SER A 222 27.28 -9.53 12.29
N ALA A 223 28.13 -8.50 12.22
CA ALA A 223 28.05 -7.46 11.20
C ALA A 223 28.41 -7.97 9.78
N GLU A 224 28.93 -9.19 9.66
CA GLU A 224 29.30 -9.76 8.37
C GLU A 224 28.10 -10.38 7.64
N PRO A 225 27.75 -9.91 6.42
CA PRO A 225 26.66 -10.50 5.65
C PRO A 225 27.09 -11.83 5.04
N LYS A 226 26.19 -12.83 5.11
CA LYS A 226 26.37 -14.15 4.51
C LYS A 226 25.64 -14.25 3.18
N ARG A 227 26.29 -14.91 2.22
CA ARG A 227 25.69 -15.25 0.94
C ARG A 227 24.65 -16.35 1.15
N VAL A 228 23.41 -16.10 0.76
CA VAL A 228 22.28 -17.03 0.80
C VAL A 228 21.78 -17.27 -0.62
N ASP A 229 21.54 -18.53 -0.97
CA ASP A 229 21.10 -18.89 -2.32
C ASP A 229 19.72 -18.29 -2.65
N SER A 230 19.55 -17.83 -3.90
CA SER A 230 18.29 -17.24 -4.36
C SER A 230 17.09 -18.20 -4.25
N SER A 231 17.30 -19.51 -4.34
CA SER A 231 16.25 -20.54 -4.19
C SER A 231 15.69 -20.66 -2.76
N GLU A 232 16.37 -20.07 -1.77
CA GLU A 232 15.87 -19.97 -0.40
C GLU A 232 15.07 -18.69 -0.14
N ILE A 233 15.06 -17.72 -1.06
CA ILE A 233 14.56 -16.37 -0.80
C ILE A 233 13.50 -15.97 -1.83
N LEU A 234 12.31 -15.62 -1.35
CA LEU A 234 11.37 -14.81 -2.10
C LEU A 234 11.63 -13.35 -1.76
N HIS A 235 11.98 -12.56 -2.77
CA HIS A 235 12.14 -11.11 -2.65
C HIS A 235 10.98 -10.41 -3.32
N LEU A 236 10.07 -9.88 -2.50
CA LEU A 236 8.80 -9.32 -2.93
C LEU A 236 8.88 -7.80 -2.92
N PHE A 237 8.59 -7.17 -4.05
CA PHE A 237 8.51 -5.72 -4.19
C PHE A 237 7.77 -5.32 -5.47
N ARG A 238 7.19 -4.12 -5.46
CA ARG A 238 6.61 -3.51 -6.66
C ARG A 238 7.73 -2.97 -7.56
N GLN A 239 7.75 -3.38 -8.81
CA GLN A 239 8.75 -2.92 -9.79
C GLN A 239 8.16 -1.76 -10.61
N ASP A 240 8.56 -0.53 -10.30
CA ASP A 240 8.03 0.67 -10.95
C ASP A 240 8.84 1.06 -12.20
N ARG A 241 10.11 0.66 -12.25
CA ARG A 241 11.01 0.88 -13.40
C ARG A 241 11.64 -0.43 -13.85
N ALA A 242 11.72 -0.65 -15.16
CA ALA A 242 12.39 -1.81 -15.72
C ALA A 242 13.85 -1.90 -15.22
N GLY A 243 14.28 -3.10 -14.82
CA GLY A 243 15.62 -3.33 -14.27
C GLY A 243 15.82 -2.92 -12.81
N GLN A 244 14.80 -2.38 -12.13
CA GLN A 244 14.84 -2.11 -10.69
C GLN A 244 15.00 -3.41 -9.90
N VAL A 245 15.97 -3.45 -8.98
CA VAL A 245 16.29 -4.64 -8.18
C VAL A 245 15.87 -4.55 -6.71
N ARG A 246 15.58 -3.35 -6.20
CA ARG A 246 15.10 -3.09 -4.83
C ARG A 246 13.79 -2.32 -4.85
N GLY A 247 12.88 -2.62 -3.93
CA GLY A 247 11.62 -1.89 -3.77
C GLY A 247 11.79 -0.58 -3.01
N ILE A 248 10.87 0.37 -3.22
CA ILE A 248 10.78 1.62 -2.44
C ILE A 248 9.42 1.72 -1.75
N PRO A 249 9.34 2.35 -0.55
CA PRO A 249 8.07 2.55 0.14
C PRO A 249 7.01 3.18 -0.76
N TRP A 250 5.77 2.71 -0.67
CA TRP A 250 4.74 3.12 -1.63
C TRP A 250 4.36 4.60 -1.49
N GLY A 251 4.42 5.13 -0.27
CA GLY A 251 4.21 6.55 0.01
C GLY A 251 5.42 7.45 -0.25
N ALA A 252 6.51 6.96 -0.85
CA ALA A 252 7.78 7.70 -0.97
C ALA A 252 7.64 9.11 -1.59
N SER A 253 6.73 9.27 -2.55
CA SER A 253 6.48 10.56 -3.23
C SER A 253 5.77 11.61 -2.37
N VAL A 254 5.14 11.20 -1.26
CA VAL A 254 4.30 12.05 -0.41
C VAL A 254 4.78 12.15 1.03
N ILE A 255 5.88 11.46 1.41
CA ILE A 255 6.48 11.49 2.76
C ILE A 255 6.64 12.93 3.29
N ILE A 256 7.24 13.82 2.49
CA ILE A 256 7.49 15.20 2.91
C ILE A 256 6.18 15.97 3.04
N LYS A 257 5.26 15.82 2.07
CA LYS A 257 3.95 16.49 2.11
C LYS A 257 3.14 16.11 3.35
N LEU A 258 3.12 14.83 3.70
CA LEU A 258 2.39 14.35 4.86
C LEU A 258 3.03 14.85 6.15
N ARG A 259 4.37 14.87 6.23
CA ARG A 259 5.07 15.45 7.38
C ARG A 259 4.80 16.95 7.53
N ASP A 260 4.85 17.70 6.44
CA ASP A 260 4.59 19.15 6.47
C ASP A 260 3.16 19.45 6.92
N LEU A 261 2.18 18.59 6.54
CA LEU A 261 0.81 18.68 7.02
C LEU A 261 0.70 18.43 8.53
N ASP A 262 1.39 17.41 9.04
CA ASP A 262 1.47 17.09 10.47
C ASP A 262 2.02 18.28 11.27
N GLU A 263 3.15 18.86 10.81
CA GLU A 263 3.76 20.05 11.41
C GLU A 263 2.82 21.28 11.34
N LEU A 264 2.04 21.42 10.27
CA LEU A 264 1.04 22.48 10.13
C LEU A 264 -0.10 22.33 11.14
N GLU A 265 -0.66 21.13 11.29
CA GLU A 265 -1.75 20.84 12.23
C GLU A 265 -1.29 21.10 13.68
N ASP A 266 -0.08 20.68 14.03
CA ASP A 266 0.52 20.97 15.34
C ASP A 266 0.72 22.46 15.59
N ALA A 267 1.17 23.21 14.57
CA ALA A 267 1.33 24.66 14.65
C ALA A 267 -0.03 25.37 14.81
N GLN A 268 -1.06 24.91 14.09
CA GLN A 268 -2.42 25.43 14.23
C GLN A 268 -3.00 25.14 15.62
N LEU A 269 -2.85 23.93 16.13
CA LEU A 269 -3.27 23.56 17.47
C LEU A 269 -2.56 24.41 18.53
N THR A 270 -1.24 24.59 18.39
CA THR A 270 -0.45 25.43 19.30
C THR A 270 -0.92 26.89 19.26
N LYS A 271 -1.13 27.44 18.05
CA LYS A 271 -1.71 28.78 17.87
C LYS A 271 -3.07 28.92 18.55
N GLN A 272 -3.96 27.93 18.40
CA GLN A 272 -5.28 27.92 19.05
C GLN A 272 -5.17 27.84 20.58
N LYS A 273 -4.26 27.01 21.12
CA LYS A 273 -3.97 26.93 22.55
C LYS A 273 -3.46 28.26 23.10
N THR A 274 -2.46 28.87 22.45
CA THR A 274 -1.93 30.19 22.86
C THR A 274 -3.00 31.27 22.79
N ALA A 275 -3.82 31.28 21.73
CA ALA A 275 -4.98 32.16 21.60
C ALA A 275 -5.96 32.01 22.76
N ALA A 276 -6.29 30.77 23.14
CA ALA A 276 -7.18 30.48 24.26
C ALA A 276 -6.60 30.91 25.62
N CYS A 277 -5.27 31.02 25.76
CA CYS A 277 -4.62 31.51 26.97
C CYS A 277 -4.66 33.05 27.12
N PHE A 278 -4.85 33.80 26.03
CA PHE A 278 -4.92 35.27 26.12
C PHE A 278 -6.33 35.73 26.49
N ALA A 279 -6.50 36.09 27.76
CA ALA A 279 -7.78 36.56 28.30
C ALA A 279 -8.10 38.01 27.91
N ALA A 280 -7.14 38.93 28.06
CA ALA A 280 -7.27 40.36 27.72
C ALA A 280 -5.91 41.06 27.94
N PHE A 281 -5.54 42.01 27.08
CA PHE A 281 -4.42 42.93 27.33
C PHE A 281 -4.97 44.25 27.88
N VAL A 282 -4.35 44.79 28.93
CA VAL A 282 -4.70 46.10 29.50
C VAL A 282 -3.62 47.10 29.12
N HIS A 283 -3.98 48.11 28.34
CA HIS A 283 -3.12 49.22 27.94
C HIS A 283 -3.40 50.45 28.79
N ASP A 284 -2.34 51.13 29.26
CA ASP A 284 -2.45 52.47 29.85
C ASP A 284 -2.37 53.50 28.71
N ILE A 285 -3.42 54.31 28.57
CA ILE A 285 -3.58 55.29 27.48
C ILE A 285 -2.94 56.64 27.85
N GLU A 286 -2.65 56.88 29.14
CA GLU A 286 -1.99 58.07 29.66
C GLU A 286 -0.76 57.71 30.50
N ALA A 287 0.28 58.56 30.46
CA ALA A 287 1.44 58.41 31.33
C ALA A 287 1.05 58.74 32.79
N PRO A 288 1.44 57.92 33.79
CA PRO A 288 0.99 58.11 35.16
C PRO A 288 1.49 59.45 35.71
N GLN A 289 0.57 60.35 36.07
CA GLN A 289 0.91 61.64 36.69
C GLN A 289 1.44 61.50 38.12
N ASP A 290 1.31 60.32 38.74
CA ASP A 290 1.82 60.05 40.09
C ASP A 290 2.21 58.55 40.25
N PRO A 291 3.50 58.21 40.45
CA PRO A 291 3.97 56.82 40.49
C PRO A 291 3.54 56.05 41.76
N THR A 292 2.85 56.69 42.71
CA THR A 292 2.53 56.09 44.01
C THR A 292 1.07 55.64 44.18
N LYS A 293 0.18 55.91 43.21
CA LYS A 293 -1.23 55.44 43.22
C LYS A 293 -1.49 54.39 42.15
N ALA A 294 -0.77 53.27 42.21
CA ALA A 294 -1.17 52.09 41.45
C ALA A 294 -2.50 51.55 42.01
N ALA A 295 -3.55 51.56 41.18
CA ALA A 295 -4.85 50.99 41.51
C ALA A 295 -4.69 49.53 41.98
N LYS A 296 -4.79 49.30 43.29
CA LYS A 296 -4.62 47.97 43.93
C LYS A 296 -5.81 47.02 43.73
N ASN A 297 -6.90 47.49 43.12
CA ASN A 297 -8.17 46.76 43.04
C ASN A 297 -8.59 46.46 41.59
N PHE A 298 -7.68 45.94 40.77
CA PHE A 298 -8.09 45.29 39.52
C PHE A 298 -8.03 43.77 39.71
N THR A 299 -9.16 43.10 39.52
CA THR A 299 -9.22 41.65 39.58
C THR A 299 -8.49 41.09 38.37
N LYS A 300 -7.33 40.47 38.58
CA LYS A 300 -6.55 39.85 37.49
C LYS A 300 -7.15 38.54 36.96
N VAL A 301 -8.40 38.22 37.31
CA VAL A 301 -9.06 36.95 37.04
C VAL A 301 -10.28 37.21 36.17
N LEU A 302 -10.16 36.88 34.89
CA LEU A 302 -11.28 36.92 33.95
C LEU A 302 -12.25 35.77 34.25
N LYS A 303 -13.54 36.06 34.43
CA LYS A 303 -14.61 35.05 34.60
C LYS A 303 -15.56 35.11 33.40
N PRO A 304 -16.00 33.96 32.83
CA PRO A 304 -16.96 33.95 31.72
C PRO A 304 -18.24 34.71 32.07
N GLY A 305 -18.65 35.66 31.21
CA GLY A 305 -19.87 36.45 31.37
C GLY A 305 -19.82 37.61 32.35
N ALA A 306 -18.67 37.89 32.98
CA ALA A 306 -18.50 39.06 33.85
C ALA A 306 -18.23 40.34 33.03
N ILE A 307 -19.00 41.41 33.31
CA ILE A 307 -18.72 42.76 32.80
C ILE A 307 -18.00 43.52 33.93
N GLU A 308 -16.69 43.70 33.81
CA GLU A 308 -15.90 44.52 34.76
C GLU A 308 -15.71 45.94 34.22
N MET A 309 -15.96 46.96 35.05
CA MET A 309 -15.66 48.35 34.69
C MET A 309 -14.17 48.63 34.83
N LEU A 310 -13.55 49.13 33.76
CA LEU A 310 -12.15 49.50 33.75
C LEU A 310 -11.89 50.85 34.45
N PRO A 311 -10.76 50.99 35.16
CA PRO A 311 -10.32 52.30 35.65
C PRO A 311 -10.15 53.32 34.51
N PRO A 312 -10.37 54.63 34.76
CA PRO A 312 -10.14 55.68 33.78
C PRO A 312 -8.73 55.62 33.20
N GLY A 313 -8.60 55.77 31.87
CA GLY A 313 -7.30 55.74 31.17
C GLY A 313 -6.76 54.34 30.87
N LYS A 314 -7.54 53.26 31.11
CA LYS A 314 -7.17 51.89 30.74
C LYS A 314 -8.09 51.34 29.64
N GLN A 315 -7.50 50.70 28.63
CA GLN A 315 -8.23 50.02 27.56
C GLN A 315 -7.93 48.52 27.60
N ILE A 316 -8.98 47.69 27.57
CA ILE A 316 -8.82 46.27 27.27
C ILE A 316 -8.81 46.08 25.75
N THR A 317 -7.82 45.36 25.26
CA THR A 317 -7.81 44.86 23.88
C THR A 317 -7.71 43.34 23.92
N PHE A 318 -8.64 42.69 23.22
CA PHE A 318 -8.55 41.25 23.00
C PHE A 318 -7.72 41.02 21.74
N PRO A 319 -6.75 40.10 21.75
CA PRO A 319 -6.04 39.75 20.53
C PRO A 319 -7.05 39.17 19.53
N SER A 320 -7.24 39.84 18.40
CA SER A 320 -7.99 39.28 17.28
C SER A 320 -7.11 38.23 16.61
N VAL A 321 -7.37 36.96 16.87
CA VAL A 321 -6.68 35.88 16.18
C VAL A 321 -7.36 35.70 14.83
N PRO A 322 -6.66 35.87 13.70
CA PRO A 322 -7.26 35.60 12.40
C PRO A 322 -7.69 34.14 12.35
N SER A 323 -9.00 33.91 12.21
CA SER A 323 -9.60 32.60 11.94
C SER A 323 -9.34 32.23 10.48
N ALA A 324 -8.12 31.84 10.14
CA ALA A 324 -7.89 31.15 8.89
C ALA A 324 -8.40 29.71 9.10
N SER A 325 -9.63 29.41 8.65
CA SER A 325 -10.03 28.02 8.40
C SER A 325 -9.23 27.58 7.18
N ASP A 326 -8.31 26.64 7.39
CA ASP A 326 -7.42 26.08 6.37
C ASP A 326 -7.89 24.69 5.92
N ASP A 327 -9.13 24.32 6.26
CA ASP A 327 -9.67 22.97 6.10
C ASP A 327 -9.62 22.51 4.62
N GLY A 328 -9.82 23.44 3.69
CA GLY A 328 -9.72 23.19 2.25
C GLY A 328 -8.30 22.94 1.76
N HIS A 329 -7.26 23.40 2.47
CA HIS A 329 -5.86 23.07 2.13
C HIS A 329 -5.49 21.68 2.64
N SER A 330 -5.77 21.38 3.92
CA SER A 330 -5.49 20.08 4.52
C SER A 330 -6.16 18.95 3.73
N SER A 331 -7.43 19.11 3.35
CA SER A 331 -8.14 18.14 2.50
C SER A 331 -7.43 17.94 1.15
N ARG A 332 -7.01 19.00 0.45
CA ARG A 332 -6.26 18.89 -0.81
C ARG A 332 -4.91 18.17 -0.64
N VAL A 333 -4.21 18.42 0.46
CA VAL A 333 -2.96 17.72 0.77
C VAL A 333 -3.23 16.24 1.04
N LEU A 334 -4.26 15.92 1.83
CA LEU A 334 -4.66 14.53 2.09
C LEU A 334 -5.12 13.80 0.82
N HIS A 335 -5.81 14.46 -0.11
CA HIS A 335 -6.07 13.89 -1.43
C HIS A 335 -4.78 13.55 -2.18
N ALA A 336 -3.79 14.45 -2.16
CA ALA A 336 -2.48 14.19 -2.77
C ALA A 336 -1.73 13.04 -2.10
N VAL A 337 -1.80 12.95 -0.77
CA VAL A 337 -1.22 11.86 0.02
C VAL A 337 -1.89 10.52 -0.32
N ALA A 338 -3.22 10.47 -0.36
CA ALA A 338 -3.98 9.27 -0.72
C ALA A 338 -3.60 8.76 -2.12
N MET A 339 -3.50 9.67 -3.09
CA MET A 339 -3.01 9.36 -4.44
C MET A 339 -1.58 8.79 -4.42
N GLY A 340 -0.70 9.32 -3.58
CA GLY A 340 0.67 8.81 -3.43
C GLY A 340 0.74 7.36 -2.93
N PHE A 341 -0.14 6.98 -2.01
CA PHE A 341 -0.26 5.60 -1.53
C PHE A 341 -1.05 4.67 -2.47
N GLY A 342 -1.81 5.23 -3.42
CA GLY A 342 -2.70 4.46 -4.30
C GLY A 342 -4.01 4.02 -3.63
N VAL A 343 -4.44 4.76 -2.59
CA VAL A 343 -5.72 4.55 -1.87
C VAL A 343 -6.67 5.73 -2.14
N THR A 344 -7.96 5.57 -1.84
CA THR A 344 -8.89 6.71 -1.90
C THR A 344 -8.76 7.60 -0.66
N TYR A 345 -9.14 8.88 -0.80
CA TYR A 345 -9.15 9.84 0.30
C TYR A 345 -10.05 9.33 1.43
N GLU A 346 -11.26 8.90 1.09
CA GLU A 346 -12.28 8.44 2.03
C GLU A 346 -11.79 7.25 2.85
N LEU A 347 -11.05 6.33 2.23
CA LEU A 347 -10.52 5.15 2.90
C LEU A 347 -9.40 5.51 3.88
N MET A 348 -8.61 6.52 3.53
CA MET A 348 -7.46 7.01 4.31
C MET A 348 -7.88 7.91 5.47
N THR A 349 -8.88 8.78 5.28
CA THR A 349 -9.30 9.78 6.27
C THR A 349 -10.55 9.36 7.05
N GLY A 350 -11.37 8.47 6.49
CA GLY A 350 -12.70 8.14 7.03
C GLY A 350 -13.76 9.23 6.77
N ASP A 351 -13.42 10.26 6.01
CA ASP A 351 -14.35 11.33 5.67
C ASP A 351 -15.18 10.97 4.44
N PHE A 352 -16.48 10.72 4.66
CA PHE A 352 -17.47 10.45 3.62
C PHE A 352 -18.45 11.62 3.42
N GLY A 353 -18.18 12.79 4.01
CA GLY A 353 -19.14 13.92 4.06
C GLY A 353 -19.52 14.47 2.68
N ASN A 354 -18.61 14.39 1.70
CA ASN A 354 -18.81 14.90 0.34
C ASN A 354 -19.05 13.79 -0.71
N VAL A 355 -19.37 12.57 -0.28
CA VAL A 355 -19.47 11.40 -1.16
C VAL A 355 -20.93 11.06 -1.43
N ASN A 356 -21.29 10.93 -2.71
CA ASN A 356 -22.54 10.31 -3.13
C ASN A 356 -22.31 8.88 -3.64
N PHE A 357 -23.38 8.08 -3.77
CA PHE A 357 -23.28 6.67 -4.20
C PHE A 357 -22.46 6.47 -5.49
N SER A 358 -22.63 7.34 -6.49
CA SER A 358 -21.93 7.22 -7.78
C SER A 358 -20.42 7.49 -7.64
N SER A 359 -20.07 8.59 -6.99
CA SER A 359 -18.66 8.96 -6.71
C SER A 359 -17.96 7.95 -5.81
N GLY A 360 -18.62 7.46 -4.76
CA GLY A 360 -18.10 6.41 -3.88
C GLY A 360 -17.86 5.10 -4.62
N ARG A 361 -18.80 4.69 -5.49
CA ARG A 361 -18.62 3.49 -6.34
C ARG A 361 -17.48 3.67 -7.33
N MET A 362 -17.32 4.84 -7.94
CA MET A 362 -16.22 5.12 -8.86
C MET A 362 -14.86 5.04 -8.15
N GLY A 363 -14.72 5.68 -6.99
CA GLY A 363 -13.50 5.62 -6.18
C GLY A 363 -13.15 4.19 -5.76
N TRP A 364 -14.15 3.43 -5.31
CA TRP A 364 -13.96 2.02 -4.97
C TRP A 364 -13.51 1.17 -6.16
N ILE A 365 -14.12 1.35 -7.36
CA ILE A 365 -13.72 0.59 -8.56
C ILE A 365 -12.26 0.86 -8.91
N GLU A 366 -11.82 2.11 -8.85
CA GLU A 366 -10.43 2.46 -9.17
C GLU A 366 -9.45 1.89 -8.14
N PHE A 367 -9.76 2.01 -6.85
CA PHE A 367 -8.96 1.38 -5.80
C PHE A 367 -8.93 -0.15 -5.92
N HIS A 368 -10.05 -0.76 -6.28
CA HIS A 368 -10.12 -2.20 -6.47
C HIS A 368 -9.27 -2.69 -7.65
N ARG A 369 -9.08 -1.89 -8.71
CA ARG A 369 -8.12 -2.21 -9.78
C ARG A 369 -6.69 -2.28 -9.27
N ASN A 370 -6.30 -1.38 -8.37
CA ASN A 370 -5.00 -1.45 -7.71
C ASN A 370 -4.87 -2.74 -6.88
N VAL A 371 -5.90 -3.05 -6.09
CA VAL A 371 -5.96 -4.29 -5.28
C VAL A 371 -5.80 -5.53 -6.14
N GLU A 372 -6.52 -5.63 -7.26
CA GLU A 372 -6.42 -6.77 -8.18
C GLU A 372 -5.02 -6.83 -8.82
N GLN A 373 -4.42 -5.69 -9.18
CA GLN A 373 -3.05 -5.66 -9.67
C GLN A 373 -2.07 -6.21 -8.61
N TRP A 374 -2.20 -5.78 -7.35
CA TRP A 374 -1.35 -6.25 -6.26
C TRP A 374 -1.54 -7.74 -5.96
N ARG A 375 -2.76 -8.26 -6.04
CA ARG A 375 -3.03 -9.69 -5.90
C ARG A 375 -2.40 -10.50 -7.02
N TRP A 376 -2.75 -10.19 -8.26
CA TRP A 376 -2.45 -11.06 -9.41
C TRP A 376 -1.08 -10.83 -10.03
N GLN A 377 -0.44 -9.68 -9.82
CA GLN A 377 0.88 -9.37 -10.38
C GLN A 377 2.00 -9.34 -9.34
N LEU A 378 1.67 -9.32 -8.04
CA LEU A 378 2.64 -9.26 -6.95
C LEU A 378 2.48 -10.42 -5.97
N ILE A 379 1.40 -10.50 -5.20
CA ILE A 379 1.29 -11.45 -4.08
C ILE A 379 1.15 -12.90 -4.57
N ILE A 380 0.18 -13.19 -5.45
CA ILE A 380 -0.06 -14.56 -5.92
C ILE A 380 1.17 -15.14 -6.64
N PRO A 381 1.73 -14.49 -7.69
CA PRO A 381 2.84 -15.07 -8.43
C PRO A 381 4.18 -15.07 -7.68
N ARG A 382 4.40 -14.15 -6.71
CA ARG A 382 5.71 -14.03 -6.04
C ARG A 382 5.74 -14.57 -4.60
N LEU A 383 4.58 -14.76 -3.97
CA LEU A 383 4.46 -15.38 -2.64
C LEU A 383 3.75 -16.73 -2.74
N CYS A 384 2.48 -16.71 -3.16
CA CYS A 384 1.59 -17.85 -3.03
C CYS A 384 2.06 -19.04 -3.88
N VAL A 385 2.33 -18.83 -5.17
CA VAL A 385 2.77 -19.90 -6.08
C VAL A 385 4.12 -20.50 -5.67
N PRO A 386 5.19 -19.72 -5.37
CA PRO A 386 6.45 -20.29 -4.91
C PRO A 386 6.35 -21.01 -3.56
N VAL A 387 5.57 -20.47 -2.61
CA VAL A 387 5.34 -21.15 -1.31
C VAL A 387 4.61 -22.47 -1.52
N TRP A 388 3.62 -22.53 -2.42
CA TRP A 388 2.97 -23.79 -2.77
C TRP A 388 3.93 -24.81 -3.35
N GLN A 389 4.89 -24.40 -4.19
CA GLN A 389 5.94 -25.28 -4.69
C GLN A 389 6.83 -25.81 -3.56
N TRP A 390 7.27 -24.92 -2.66
CA TRP A 390 8.06 -25.32 -1.49
C TRP A 390 7.31 -26.29 -0.57
N PHE A 391 6.01 -26.07 -0.38
CA PHE A 391 5.14 -26.99 0.33
C PHE A 391 5.03 -28.33 -0.40
N CYS A 392 4.84 -28.34 -1.72
CA CYS A 392 4.75 -29.57 -2.50
C CYS A 392 6.04 -30.39 -2.43
N ASP A 393 7.20 -29.74 -2.52
CA ASP A 393 8.50 -30.39 -2.35
C ASP A 393 8.62 -31.05 -0.97
N ALA A 394 8.21 -30.33 0.09
CA ALA A 394 8.25 -30.83 1.46
C ALA A 394 7.23 -31.95 1.71
N ALA A 395 6.03 -31.84 1.16
CA ALA A 395 4.98 -32.84 1.23
C ALA A 395 5.38 -34.12 0.50
N TYR A 396 6.11 -34.01 -0.62
CA TYR A 396 6.63 -35.19 -1.33
C TYR A 396 7.56 -36.01 -0.43
N LEU A 397 8.43 -35.34 0.34
CA LEU A 397 9.32 -35.99 1.30
C LEU A 397 8.57 -36.69 2.44
N GLN A 398 7.32 -36.29 2.72
CA GLN A 398 6.44 -36.93 3.70
C GLN A 398 5.53 -38.01 3.07
N GLY A 399 5.72 -38.34 1.80
CA GLY A 399 4.99 -39.40 1.10
C GLY A 399 3.68 -38.96 0.43
N TYR A 400 3.37 -37.67 0.39
CA TYR A 400 2.21 -37.16 -0.36
C TYR A 400 2.48 -37.17 -1.87
N GLN A 401 1.42 -37.34 -2.66
CA GLN A 401 1.50 -37.27 -4.13
C GLN A 401 1.42 -35.81 -4.62
N SER A 402 2.48 -35.03 -4.43
CA SER A 402 2.52 -33.59 -4.68
C SER A 402 3.31 -33.12 -5.92
N GLN A 403 4.10 -33.99 -6.57
CA GLN A 403 5.05 -33.58 -7.63
C GLN A 403 4.43 -32.83 -8.81
N ASP A 404 3.19 -33.17 -9.19
CA ASP A 404 2.46 -32.51 -10.28
C ASP A 404 1.27 -31.68 -9.75
N ALA A 405 1.21 -31.45 -8.44
CA ALA A 405 0.09 -30.75 -7.85
C ALA A 405 0.15 -29.26 -8.18
N THR A 406 -0.94 -28.74 -8.73
CA THR A 406 -1.12 -27.30 -9.00
C THR A 406 -2.09 -26.70 -8.00
N ALA A 407 -2.13 -25.37 -7.91
CA ALA A 407 -3.14 -24.68 -7.13
C ALA A 407 -3.63 -23.43 -7.87
N SER A 408 -4.94 -23.30 -8.03
CA SER A 408 -5.58 -22.01 -8.32
C SER A 408 -5.74 -21.23 -7.02
N TRP A 409 -5.77 -19.90 -7.09
CA TRP A 409 -5.83 -19.04 -5.91
C TRP A 409 -7.12 -18.24 -5.90
N THR A 410 -7.81 -18.23 -4.77
CA THR A 410 -9.05 -17.48 -4.58
C THR A 410 -8.81 -16.36 -3.58
N PRO A 411 -8.88 -15.08 -4.01
CA PRO A 411 -8.78 -13.94 -3.10
C PRO A 411 -10.04 -13.82 -2.24
N PRO A 412 -9.99 -13.04 -1.14
CA PRO A 412 -11.16 -12.84 -0.30
C PRO A 412 -12.29 -12.14 -1.07
N ARG A 413 -13.51 -12.41 -0.64
CA ARG A 413 -14.73 -11.92 -1.28
C ARG A 413 -14.75 -10.40 -1.40
N ARG A 414 -15.24 -9.90 -2.54
CA ARG A 414 -15.60 -8.48 -2.64
C ARG A 414 -16.91 -8.24 -1.92
N GLU A 415 -16.90 -7.35 -0.93
CA GLU A 415 -18.15 -6.90 -0.30
C GLU A 415 -18.98 -6.09 -1.29
N MET A 416 -20.28 -6.40 -1.36
CA MET A 416 -21.23 -5.67 -2.19
C MET A 416 -21.64 -4.40 -1.48
N ILE A 417 -21.60 -3.27 -2.20
CA ILE A 417 -22.02 -1.98 -1.65
C ILE A 417 -23.55 -1.92 -1.62
N ASP A 418 -24.19 -2.43 -2.68
CA ASP A 418 -25.65 -2.53 -2.76
C ASP A 418 -26.07 -3.90 -3.31
N PRO A 419 -26.32 -4.89 -2.43
CA PRO A 419 -26.76 -6.21 -2.82
C PRO A 419 -28.06 -6.20 -3.65
N THR A 420 -28.96 -5.25 -3.41
CA THR A 420 -30.27 -5.19 -4.08
C THR A 420 -30.16 -4.86 -5.56
N ARG A 421 -29.08 -4.18 -5.96
CA ARG A 421 -28.77 -3.88 -7.36
C ARG A 421 -27.75 -4.83 -7.97
N GLU A 422 -26.77 -5.26 -7.19
CA GLU A 422 -25.67 -6.10 -7.68
C GLU A 422 -26.08 -7.56 -7.89
N ILE A 423 -26.89 -8.15 -7.00
CA ILE A 423 -27.31 -9.56 -7.12
C ILE A 423 -28.18 -9.81 -8.37
N PRO A 424 -29.22 -8.98 -8.66
CA PRO A 424 -29.98 -9.14 -9.91
C PRO A 424 -29.11 -9.05 -11.15
N ALA A 425 -28.13 -8.13 -11.18
CA ALA A 425 -27.20 -8.01 -12.29
C ALA A 425 -26.32 -9.26 -12.46
N ILE A 426 -25.82 -9.84 -11.36
CA ILE A 426 -25.06 -11.10 -11.40
C ILE A 426 -25.94 -12.26 -11.91
N ARG A 427 -27.17 -12.38 -11.40
CA ARG A 427 -28.14 -13.39 -11.85
C ARG A 427 -28.40 -13.26 -13.35
N ASP A 428 -28.63 -12.05 -13.83
CA ASP A 428 -28.95 -11.80 -15.24
C ASP A 428 -27.72 -12.02 -16.14
N ALA A 429 -26.50 -11.74 -15.65
CA ALA A 429 -25.25 -12.09 -16.32
C ALA A 429 -25.05 -13.61 -16.43
N ILE A 430 -25.39 -14.38 -15.39
CA ILE A 430 -25.35 -15.84 -15.43
C ILE A 430 -26.40 -16.38 -16.41
N ARG A 431 -27.63 -15.87 -16.34
CA ARG A 431 -28.73 -16.29 -17.23
C ARG A 431 -28.46 -15.98 -18.71
N SER A 432 -27.78 -14.87 -18.99
CA SER A 432 -27.39 -14.49 -20.35
C SER A 432 -26.12 -15.21 -20.86
N GLY A 433 -25.45 -16.01 -20.01
CA GLY A 433 -24.22 -16.72 -20.37
C GLY A 433 -22.98 -15.82 -20.45
N VAL A 434 -23.08 -14.54 -20.07
CA VAL A 434 -21.93 -13.62 -19.99
C VAL A 434 -20.98 -14.02 -18.85
N LYS A 435 -21.52 -14.65 -17.81
CA LYS A 435 -20.77 -15.05 -16.62
C LYS A 435 -21.07 -16.48 -16.23
N THR A 436 -20.05 -17.24 -15.86
CA THR A 436 -20.26 -18.61 -15.34
C THR A 436 -20.66 -18.59 -13.86
N LEU A 437 -21.39 -19.61 -13.40
CA LEU A 437 -21.73 -19.76 -11.98
C LEU A 437 -20.45 -19.85 -11.12
N SER A 438 -19.47 -20.64 -11.57
CA SER A 438 -18.20 -20.81 -10.86
C SER A 438 -17.40 -19.51 -10.76
N GLU A 439 -17.43 -18.67 -11.79
CA GLU A 439 -16.80 -17.34 -11.75
C GLU A 439 -17.52 -16.41 -10.76
N ALA A 440 -18.85 -16.39 -10.77
CA ALA A 440 -19.62 -15.61 -9.80
C ALA A 440 -19.37 -16.06 -8.34
N ILE A 441 -19.24 -17.37 -8.12
CA ILE A 441 -18.91 -17.92 -6.81
C ILE A 441 -17.49 -17.54 -6.37
N ARG A 442 -16.50 -17.64 -7.27
CA ARG A 442 -15.11 -17.24 -6.98
C ARG A 442 -14.97 -15.75 -6.68
N GLU A 443 -15.71 -14.88 -7.37
CA GLU A 443 -15.74 -13.45 -7.05
C GLU A 443 -16.30 -13.15 -5.65
N GLN A 444 -17.17 -14.03 -5.16
CA GLN A 444 -17.65 -14.00 -3.77
C GLN A 444 -16.69 -14.70 -2.80
N GLY A 445 -15.46 -15.02 -3.22
CA GLY A 445 -14.40 -15.60 -2.39
C GLY A 445 -14.64 -17.04 -1.97
N ASN A 446 -15.59 -17.74 -2.61
CA ASN A 446 -15.94 -19.11 -2.27
C ASN A 446 -15.40 -20.09 -3.31
N ASP A 447 -15.18 -21.33 -2.90
CA ASP A 447 -14.86 -22.42 -3.81
C ASP A 447 -16.14 -22.96 -4.49
N PRO A 448 -16.21 -22.97 -5.84
CA PRO A 448 -17.40 -23.44 -6.56
C PRO A 448 -17.78 -24.89 -6.26
N GLU A 449 -16.80 -25.81 -6.22
CA GLU A 449 -17.10 -27.23 -6.02
C GLU A 449 -17.63 -27.47 -4.61
N ARG A 450 -16.95 -26.92 -3.59
CA ARG A 450 -17.37 -26.99 -2.20
C ARG A 450 -18.77 -26.40 -2.00
N GLN A 451 -19.02 -25.21 -2.54
CA GLN A 451 -20.32 -24.55 -2.38
C GLN A 451 -21.45 -25.35 -3.05
N LEU A 452 -21.21 -25.92 -4.25
CA LEU A 452 -22.20 -26.75 -4.92
C LEU A 452 -22.46 -28.08 -4.18
N HIS A 453 -21.42 -28.68 -3.60
CA HIS A 453 -21.56 -29.88 -2.78
C HIS A 453 -22.30 -29.61 -1.46
N GLU A 454 -22.05 -28.47 -0.83
CA GLU A 454 -22.79 -28.01 0.36
C GLU A 454 -24.27 -27.77 0.01
N TRP A 455 -24.53 -27.03 -1.07
CA TRP A 455 -25.89 -26.79 -1.54
C TRP A 455 -26.65 -28.08 -1.85
N LYS A 456 -25.99 -29.06 -2.46
CA LYS A 456 -26.58 -30.39 -2.69
C LYS A 456 -26.94 -31.09 -1.38
N ARG A 457 -26.04 -31.06 -0.38
CA ARG A 457 -26.27 -31.67 0.93
C ARG A 457 -27.43 -31.01 1.66
N ASP A 458 -27.49 -29.68 1.64
CA ASP A 458 -28.56 -28.90 2.27
C ASP A 458 -29.90 -29.16 1.60
N ALA A 459 -29.92 -29.21 0.27
CA ALA A 459 -31.08 -29.59 -0.52
C ALA A 459 -31.63 -30.97 -0.14
N GLU A 460 -30.77 -31.99 -0.05
CA GLU A 460 -31.16 -33.35 0.36
C GLU A 460 -31.69 -33.37 1.81
N LEU A 461 -31.13 -32.55 2.70
CA LEU A 461 -31.60 -32.42 4.08
C LEU A 461 -32.97 -31.74 4.16
N LEU A 462 -33.19 -30.66 3.42
CA LEU A 462 -34.49 -29.99 3.33
C LEU A 462 -35.58 -30.94 2.81
N ASP A 463 -35.25 -31.72 1.78
CA ASP A 463 -36.14 -32.75 1.23
C ASP A 463 -36.50 -33.80 2.28
N LYS A 464 -35.50 -34.28 3.04
CA LYS A 464 -35.71 -35.25 4.13
C LYS A 464 -36.55 -34.70 5.27
N LEU A 465 -36.43 -33.41 5.58
CA LEU A 465 -37.18 -32.73 6.65
C LEU A 465 -38.57 -32.25 6.20
N GLY A 466 -38.91 -32.36 4.91
CA GLY A 466 -40.16 -31.86 4.36
C GLY A 466 -40.24 -30.32 4.35
N LEU A 467 -39.10 -29.63 4.39
CA LEU A 467 -39.03 -28.17 4.38
C LEU A 467 -38.92 -27.68 2.93
N THR A 468 -39.66 -26.63 2.58
CA THR A 468 -39.59 -25.97 1.27
C THR A 468 -39.28 -24.49 1.47
N LEU A 469 -38.18 -24.03 0.90
CA LEU A 469 -37.80 -22.61 0.91
C LEU A 469 -38.31 -21.94 -0.37
N ASP A 470 -38.68 -20.68 -0.25
CA ASP A 470 -39.04 -19.81 -1.39
C ASP A 470 -37.86 -19.59 -2.36
N SER A 471 -36.64 -19.70 -1.84
CA SER A 471 -35.38 -19.59 -2.59
C SER A 471 -34.99 -20.83 -3.39
N ASP A 472 -35.74 -21.94 -3.31
CA ASP A 472 -35.45 -23.17 -4.06
C ASP A 472 -36.14 -23.17 -5.44
N PRO A 473 -35.42 -22.84 -6.53
CA PRO A 473 -36.01 -22.77 -7.85
C PRO A 473 -36.43 -24.14 -8.41
N ARG A 474 -36.09 -25.26 -7.74
CA ARG A 474 -36.54 -26.61 -8.12
C ARG A 474 -38.00 -26.87 -7.73
N LYS A 475 -38.49 -26.16 -6.72
CA LYS A 475 -39.82 -26.38 -6.13
C LYS A 475 -40.72 -25.16 -6.17
N VAL A 476 -40.15 -23.95 -6.21
CA VAL A 476 -40.91 -22.69 -6.11
C VAL A 476 -40.54 -21.78 -7.29
N SER A 477 -41.54 -21.17 -7.90
CA SER A 477 -41.37 -20.15 -8.95
C SER A 477 -40.99 -18.80 -8.34
N GLN A 478 -40.49 -17.87 -9.15
CA GLN A 478 -40.12 -16.54 -8.66
C GLN A 478 -41.30 -15.77 -8.01
N ALA A 479 -42.55 -16.14 -8.32
CA ALA A 479 -43.76 -15.58 -7.72
C ALA A 479 -44.22 -16.31 -6.44
N GLY A 480 -43.45 -17.27 -5.92
CA GLY A 480 -43.78 -18.04 -4.72
C GLY A 480 -44.74 -19.22 -4.95
N GLY A 481 -45.19 -19.44 -6.20
CA GLY A 481 -46.05 -20.59 -6.52
C GLY A 481 -45.25 -21.88 -6.69
N ALA A 482 -45.79 -23.01 -6.23
CA ALA A 482 -45.16 -24.33 -6.40
C ALA A 482 -44.98 -24.66 -7.89
N GLN A 483 -43.79 -25.12 -8.28
CA GLN A 483 -43.52 -25.62 -9.61
C GLN A 483 -44.07 -27.04 -9.75
N LYS A 484 -44.76 -27.33 -10.86
CA LYS A 484 -45.17 -28.69 -11.19
C LYS A 484 -43.91 -29.49 -11.53
N ASN A 485 -43.54 -30.44 -10.67
CA ASN A 485 -42.61 -31.49 -11.08
C ASN A 485 -43.32 -32.36 -12.11
N GLU A 486 -42.90 -32.31 -13.36
CA GLU A 486 -43.21 -33.36 -14.34
C GLU A 486 -42.45 -34.63 -13.91
N SER A 487 -43.02 -35.37 -12.97
CA SER A 487 -42.64 -36.74 -12.73
C SER A 487 -43.01 -37.53 -13.99
N ASN A 488 -41.99 -37.99 -14.70
CA ASN A 488 -42.06 -38.85 -15.87
C ASN A 488 -42.65 -40.22 -15.46
N ASP A 489 -43.96 -40.29 -15.28
CA ASP A 489 -44.72 -41.54 -15.18
C ASP A 489 -45.04 -42.00 -16.61
N GLY A 490 -43.98 -42.41 -17.31
CA GLY A 490 -44.07 -43.10 -18.59
C GLY A 490 -44.67 -44.47 -18.36
N GLY A 491 -45.99 -44.55 -18.50
CA GLY A 491 -46.79 -45.75 -18.31
C GLY A 491 -46.22 -46.97 -19.05
N LYS A 492 -46.11 -48.07 -18.33
CA LYS A 492 -46.19 -49.40 -18.93
C LYS A 492 -47.61 -49.58 -19.46
N VAL A 493 -47.73 -49.79 -20.78
CA VAL A 493 -48.81 -50.59 -21.39
C VAL A 493 -48.14 -51.77 -22.05
#